data_AF-A0A655S8F4-F1
#
_entry.id   AF-A0A655S8F4-F1
#
_cell.length_a   1.000
_cell.length_b   1.000
_cell.length_c   1.000
_cell.angle_alpha   90.00
_cell.angle_beta   90.00
_cell.angle_gamma   90.00
#
_symmetry.space_group_name_H-M   'P 1'
#
loop_
_entity.id
_entity.type
_entity.pdbx_description
1 polymer ?
#
loop_
_entity_poly.entity_id
_entity_poly.type
_entity_poly.pdbx_seq_one_letter_code
_entity_poly.pdbx_strand_id
1 'polypeptide(L)'
;MAFVAVSGEGEDSEIIGVSRALINHENTDAEFAILIRSDLKGKGLGKILMRKIIDYCKAKGTQQMSGMTMPTNRGMLTLAQKMGFAVDIHFEDGTADMVLPLR
;
A
#
# COMPACT_ATOMS: atom_id res chain seq x y z
N MET A 1 -5.65 -6.17 8.47
CA MET A 1 -4.27 -6.65 8.74
C MET A 1 -3.30 -5.49 8.67
N ALA A 2 -2.22 -5.52 9.45
CA ALA A 2 -1.13 -4.55 9.39
C ALA A 2 0.24 -5.26 9.37
N PHE A 3 1.16 -4.76 8.54
CA PHE A 3 2.57 -5.12 8.58
C PHE A 3 3.39 -3.90 8.93
N VAL A 4 4.32 -4.07 9.85
CA VAL A 4 5.16 -3.01 10.40
C VAL A 4 6.62 -3.34 10.07
N ALA A 5 7.32 -2.39 9.47
CA ALA A 5 8.77 -2.43 9.34
C ALA A 5 9.37 -1.71 10.55
N VAL A 6 10.24 -2.41 11.27
CA VAL A 6 10.97 -1.89 12.43
C VAL A 6 12.46 -1.82 12.14
N SER A 7 13.14 -0.85 12.74
CA SER A 7 14.60 -0.72 12.75
C SER A 7 15.10 -0.88 14.17
N GLY A 8 16.19 -1.62 14.37
CA GLY A 8 16.72 -1.96 15.70
C GLY A 8 16.11 -3.22 16.29
N GLU A 9 16.54 -3.57 17.50
CA GLU A 9 16.12 -4.76 18.24
C GLU A 9 15.75 -4.38 19.68
N GLY A 10 14.83 -5.12 20.30
CA GLY A 10 14.44 -4.89 21.69
C GLY A 10 13.64 -3.61 21.91
N GLU A 11 13.86 -2.97 23.06
CA GLU A 11 13.14 -1.77 23.51
C GLU A 11 13.43 -0.54 22.64
N ASP A 12 14.58 -0.49 21.97
CA ASP A 12 14.99 0.61 21.10
C ASP A 12 14.45 0.50 19.66
N SER A 13 13.51 -0.42 19.41
CA SER A 13 12.97 -0.62 18.07
C SER A 13 12.06 0.54 17.62
N GLU A 14 12.33 1.08 16.43
CA GLU A 14 11.57 2.18 15.85
C GLU A 14 10.73 1.71 14.66
N ILE A 15 9.48 2.18 14.58
CA ILE A 15 8.63 1.96 13.41
C ILE A 15 9.09 2.87 12.27
N ILE A 16 9.56 2.27 11.18
CA ILE A 16 10.06 2.99 9.99
C ILE A 16 9.09 2.92 8.80
N GLY A 17 8.07 2.08 8.88
CA GLY A 17 7.00 2.03 7.91
C GLY A 17 5.89 1.06 8.28
N VAL A 18 4.69 1.30 7.74
CA VAL A 18 3.50 0.49 7.99
C VAL A 18 2.73 0.33 6.68
N SER A 19 2.23 -0.89 6.42
CA SER A 19 1.17 -1.14 5.44
C SER A 19 -0.03 -1.78 6.11
N ARG A 20 -1.24 -1.35 5.77
CA ARG A 20 -2.49 -1.91 6.28
C ARG A 20 -3.41 -2.29 5.13
N ALA A 21 -4.21 -3.32 5.34
CA ALA A 21 -5.35 -3.66 4.49
C ALA A 21 -6.60 -3.90 5.35
N LEU A 22 -7.72 -3.33 4.91
CA LEU A 22 -9.06 -3.52 5.46
C LEU A 22 -9.88 -4.26 4.41
N ILE A 23 -10.13 -5.54 4.66
CA ILE A 23 -10.94 -6.39 3.77
C ILE A 23 -12.41 -6.18 4.14
N ASN A 24 -13.26 -5.92 3.14
CA ASN A 24 -14.70 -5.80 3.34
C ASN A 24 -15.37 -7.15 3.70
N HIS A 25 -16.64 -7.12 4.09
CA HIS A 25 -17.33 -8.31 4.58
C HIS A 25 -17.42 -9.42 3.52
N GLU A 26 -17.62 -9.05 2.27
CA GLU A 26 -17.76 -9.95 1.11
C GLU A 26 -16.42 -10.49 0.59
N ASN A 27 -15.29 -10.00 1.13
CA ASN A 27 -13.94 -10.29 0.67
C ASN A 27 -13.74 -10.00 -0.84
N THR A 28 -14.50 -9.04 -1.36
CA THR A 28 -14.40 -8.57 -2.75
C THR A 28 -13.31 -7.51 -2.88
N ASP A 29 -13.17 -6.63 -1.90
CA ASP A 29 -12.20 -5.54 -1.92
C ASP A 29 -11.42 -5.44 -0.61
N ALA A 30 -10.17 -5.00 -0.74
CA ALA A 30 -9.34 -4.61 0.39
C ALA A 30 -8.75 -3.21 0.18
N GLU A 31 -9.24 -2.26 0.96
CA GLU A 31 -8.67 -0.91 1.02
C GLU A 31 -7.30 -0.98 1.69
N PHE A 32 -6.28 -0.41 1.05
CA PHE A 32 -4.93 -0.37 1.60
C PHE A 32 -4.45 1.05 1.93
N ALA A 33 -3.56 1.12 2.92
CA ALA A 33 -2.81 2.33 3.25
C ALA A 33 -1.35 1.98 3.52
N ILE A 34 -0.42 2.86 3.13
CA ILE A 34 1.01 2.70 3.37
C ILE A 34 1.66 4.01 3.80
N LEU A 35 2.49 3.94 4.83
CA LEU A 35 3.23 5.06 5.37
C LEU A 35 4.70 4.67 5.55
N ILE A 36 5.60 5.52 5.08
CA ILE A 36 7.06 5.34 5.22
C ILE A 36 7.63 6.62 5.81
N ARG A 37 8.53 6.47 6.79
CA ARG A 37 9.24 7.60 7.40
C ARG A 37 9.93 8.44 6.31
N SER A 38 9.77 9.76 6.37
CA SER A 38 10.12 10.63 5.23
C SER A 38 11.61 10.62 4.88
N ASP A 39 12.48 10.44 5.87
CA ASP A 39 13.94 10.30 5.73
C ASP A 39 14.40 8.95 5.16
N LEU A 40 13.48 7.97 5.07
CA LEU A 40 13.75 6.61 4.56
C LEU A 40 13.01 6.31 3.25
N LYS A 41 12.36 7.31 2.65
CA LYS A 41 11.76 7.22 1.31
C LYS A 41 12.84 6.93 0.26
N GLY A 42 12.46 6.25 -0.81
CA GLY A 42 13.38 5.89 -1.91
C GLY A 42 14.28 4.67 -1.66
N LYS A 43 14.31 4.12 -0.43
CA LYS A 43 15.13 2.94 -0.07
C LYS A 43 14.46 1.58 -0.28
N GLY A 44 13.31 1.55 -0.96
CA GLY A 44 12.58 0.31 -1.29
C GLY A 44 11.64 -0.22 -0.20
N LEU A 45 11.59 0.37 1.00
CA LEU A 45 10.69 -0.06 2.09
C LEU A 45 9.22 -0.16 1.65
N GLY A 46 8.75 0.83 0.90
CA GLY A 46 7.37 0.83 0.38
C GLY A 46 7.07 -0.38 -0.50
N LYS A 47 8.02 -0.80 -1.34
CA LYS A 47 7.88 -1.99 -2.19
C LYS A 47 7.78 -3.27 -1.37
N ILE A 48 8.60 -3.40 -0.33
CA ILE A 48 8.62 -4.57 0.56
C ILE A 48 7.28 -4.68 1.30
N LEU A 49 6.82 -3.59 1.92
CA LEU A 49 5.56 -3.56 2.66
C LEU A 49 4.35 -3.77 1.74
N MET A 50 4.32 -3.11 0.57
CA MET A 50 3.25 -3.28 -0.41
C MET A 50 3.17 -4.74 -0.89
N ARG A 51 4.31 -5.38 -1.19
CA ARG A 51 4.35 -6.79 -1.59
C ARG A 51 3.76 -7.68 -0.49
N LYS A 52 4.18 -7.48 0.75
CA LYS A 52 3.74 -8.29 1.90
C LYS A 52 2.22 -8.21 2.12
N ILE A 53 1.63 -7.02 1.97
CA ILE A 53 0.18 -6.85 2.12
C ILE A 53 -0.59 -7.41 0.91
N ILE A 54 -0.07 -7.29 -0.31
CA ILE A 54 -0.64 -7.93 -1.51
C ILE A 54 -0.66 -9.45 -1.34
N ASP A 55 0.46 -10.04 -0.94
CA ASP A 55 0.57 -11.50 -0.77
C ASP A 55 -0.39 -11.99 0.33
N TYR A 56 -0.56 -11.22 1.40
CA TYR A 56 -1.58 -11.50 2.42
C TYR A 56 -3.00 -11.49 1.85
N CYS A 57 -3.39 -10.46 1.09
CA CYS A 57 -4.73 -10.37 0.49
C CYS A 57 -4.98 -11.52 -0.51
N LYS A 58 -3.97 -11.87 -1.32
CA LYS A 58 -4.02 -13.05 -2.21
C LYS A 58 -4.25 -14.35 -1.44
N ALA A 59 -3.50 -14.55 -0.35
CA ALA A 59 -3.66 -15.73 0.50
C ALA A 59 -5.03 -15.80 1.20
N LYS A 60 -5.67 -14.65 1.44
CA LYS A 60 -7.06 -14.56 1.93
C LYS A 60 -8.10 -14.74 0.82
N GLY A 61 -7.68 -14.89 -0.43
CA GLY A 61 -8.58 -15.01 -1.57
C GLY A 61 -9.36 -13.73 -1.86
N THR A 62 -8.90 -12.56 -1.40
CA THR A 62 -9.53 -11.28 -1.73
C THR A 62 -9.48 -11.05 -3.24
N GLN A 63 -10.54 -10.51 -3.83
CA GLN A 63 -10.64 -10.39 -5.29
C GLN A 63 -9.80 -9.23 -5.85
N GLN A 64 -9.77 -8.10 -5.15
CA GLN A 64 -8.97 -6.94 -5.52
C GLN A 64 -8.49 -6.15 -4.30
N MET A 65 -7.55 -5.24 -4.54
CA MET A 65 -7.16 -4.19 -3.60
C MET A 65 -7.40 -2.83 -4.21
N SER A 66 -7.85 -1.88 -3.38
CA SER A 66 -8.13 -0.50 -3.76
C SER A 66 -7.43 0.48 -2.83
N GLY A 67 -7.13 1.68 -3.35
CA GLY A 67 -6.62 2.78 -2.55
C GLY A 67 -6.66 4.09 -3.32
N MET A 68 -6.62 5.20 -2.59
CA MET A 68 -6.68 6.54 -3.16
C MET A 68 -5.49 7.37 -2.69
N THR A 69 -4.99 8.24 -3.55
CA THR A 69 -3.98 9.24 -3.18
C THR A 69 -4.17 10.55 -3.93
N MET A 70 -3.34 11.55 -3.65
CA MET A 70 -3.33 12.79 -4.44
C MET A 70 -2.53 12.59 -5.74
N PRO A 71 -2.92 13.21 -6.87
CA PRO A 71 -2.18 13.17 -8.14
C PRO A 71 -0.72 13.64 -8.01
N THR A 72 -0.44 14.50 -7.03
CA THR A 72 0.91 15.01 -6.75
C THR A 72 1.80 14.03 -5.97
N ASN A 73 1.24 12.94 -5.43
CA ASN A 73 1.99 11.92 -4.70
C ASN A 73 2.74 10.97 -5.64
N ARG A 74 3.69 11.52 -6.40
CA ARG A 74 4.48 10.80 -7.41
C ARG A 74 5.14 9.53 -6.88
N GLY A 75 5.60 9.56 -5.62
CA GLY A 75 6.20 8.40 -4.98
C GLY A 75 5.22 7.23 -4.83
N MET A 76 3.97 7.53 -4.47
CA MET A 76 2.93 6.51 -4.38
C MET A 76 2.47 6.01 -5.73
N LEU A 77 2.20 6.91 -6.68
CA LEU A 77 1.77 6.53 -8.02
C LEU A 77 2.81 5.64 -8.71
N THR A 78 4.10 5.99 -8.59
CA THR A 78 5.21 5.18 -9.12
C THR A 78 5.27 3.80 -8.45
N LEU A 79 5.08 3.73 -7.13
CA LEU A 79 5.07 2.47 -6.41
C LEU A 79 3.89 1.58 -6.85
N ALA A 80 2.69 2.15 -6.93
CA ALA A 80 1.48 1.45 -7.31
C ALA A 80 1.61 0.85 -8.72
N GLN A 81 2.01 1.68 -9.70
CA GLN A 81 2.28 1.24 -11.07
C GLN A 81 3.31 0.11 -11.13
N LYS A 82 4.42 0.22 -10.40
CA LYS A 82 5.44 -0.85 -10.33
C LYS A 82 4.92 -2.15 -9.75
N MET A 83 3.91 -2.10 -8.88
CA MET A 83 3.28 -3.28 -8.28
C MET A 83 2.09 -3.82 -9.09
N GLY A 84 1.75 -3.18 -10.21
CA GLY A 84 0.70 -3.64 -11.13
C GLY A 84 -0.68 -3.03 -10.88
N PHE A 85 -0.79 -1.99 -10.04
CA PHE A 85 -2.05 -1.26 -9.91
C PHE A 85 -2.34 -0.50 -11.21
N ALA A 86 -3.59 -0.58 -11.67
CA ALA A 86 -4.15 0.41 -12.56
C ALA A 86 -4.34 1.70 -11.78
N VAL A 87 -3.97 2.83 -12.38
CA VAL A 87 -4.06 4.16 -11.77
C VAL A 87 -4.95 5.03 -12.65
N ASP A 88 -6.03 5.54 -12.08
CA ASP A 88 -6.91 6.52 -12.71
C ASP A 88 -6.77 7.86 -11.99
N ILE A 89 -6.63 8.96 -12.74
CA ILE A 89 -6.38 10.29 -12.17
C ILE A 89 -7.57 11.18 -12.45
N HIS A 90 -8.26 11.58 -11.38
CA HIS A 90 -9.41 12.48 -11.41
C HIS A 90 -8.94 13.89 -11.05
N PHE A 91 -8.58 14.68 -12.05
CA PHE A 91 -8.05 16.04 -11.85
C PHE A 91 -9.08 17.00 -11.23
N GLU A 92 -10.36 16.83 -11.56
CA GLU A 92 -11.45 17.66 -11.03
C GLU A 92 -11.65 17.44 -9.52
N ASP A 93 -11.52 16.19 -9.08
CA ASP A 93 -11.68 15.78 -7.67
C ASP A 93 -10.37 15.88 -6.87
N GLY A 94 -9.24 16.10 -7.54
CA GLY A 94 -7.93 16.17 -6.90
C GLY A 94 -7.43 14.83 -6.36
N THR A 95 -7.88 13.71 -6.94
CA THR A 95 -7.60 12.34 -6.49
C THR A 95 -7.00 11.48 -7.60
N ALA A 96 -6.33 10.42 -7.18
CA ALA A 96 -5.86 9.35 -8.05
C ALA A 96 -6.20 8.01 -7.40
N ASP A 97 -7.05 7.24 -8.07
CA ASP A 97 -7.52 5.94 -7.64
C ASP A 97 -6.59 4.86 -8.14
N MET A 98 -6.36 3.85 -7.31
CA MET A 98 -5.44 2.75 -7.56
C MET A 98 -6.16 1.44 -7.31
N VAL A 99 -6.23 0.58 -8.33
CA VAL A 99 -6.88 -0.74 -8.22
C VAL A 99 -5.93 -1.84 -8.71
N LEU A 100 -5.82 -2.91 -7.93
CA LEU A 100 -5.08 -4.11 -8.29
C LEU A 100 -6.01 -5.34 -8.20
N PRO A 101 -6.42 -5.91 -9.33
CA PRO A 101 -7.02 -7.24 -9.36
C PRO A 101 -6.04 -8.29 -8.82
N LEU A 102 -6.51 -9.15 -7.93
CA LEU A 102 -5.71 -10.22 -7.32
C LEU A 102 -6.01 -11.60 -7.87
N ARG A 103 -7.07 -11.72 -8.67
CA ARG A 103 -7.53 -12.92 -9.38
C ARG A 103 -7.46 -12.72 -10.88
#